data_AF-K2EP12-F1
#
_entry.id   AF-K2EP12-F1
#
_cell.length_a   1.000
_cell.length_b   1.000
_cell.length_c   1.000
_cell.angle_alpha   90.00
_cell.angle_beta   90.00
_cell.angle_gamma   90.00
#
_symmetry.space_group_name_H-M   'P 1'
#
loop_
_entity.id
_entity.type
_entity.pdbx_description
1 polymer ?
#
loop_
_entity_poly.entity_id
_entity_poly.type
_entity_poly.pdbx_seq_one_letter_code
_entity_poly.pdbx_strand_id
1 'polypeptide(L)'
;MNSKENFASPQTEIKNTGKEIAPESSEVEIVKVDSEQLEQYGNNIKSYIDQQSIDFAREAEKKIESSAQSINASNELLDSAMVENNIGAQLSQIQGEADQISSEVKQEISEIVSEAPIEFSQKIGADMSWEQFFETMEKKTHPDLVQVTQEIGGLQQESSEIPLEDQKYSESSYNIDNDPIHLKWREDLEVAHKMRVSELSEIFEKAGVKSRVVEIEGGGEFSEAIILDKKEMPTEKLVRLYRGINHLDASVLEQVPYAMRSMRYENRSGKLVILENVRQEVDALAKNPTYENLLAYIDKVRVNLSPEEVRLMDDALITIEDGILNGYSTRKVLNFEQIKHGGGVGDSGLTPYISASVDSREAADYGKEGLIVMDVPLSEVEDFRTDGIEVNIKGALDKKYITAILPRKRRKAEDDKEKRNQQIHQALQKVCESVDIPLYDDETMRLECEKKLAEDTESDKHQWEKDVDAVRQKRASGLVKEFPEVKIDFQEAQQDSIEQKIDVYTKVKMDIFDQYKANLEKIGRKRKIDDHEFKSDYEEYKKFDREKITDTMLIKLRELIQRLEKREEEINKP
;
A
#
# COMPACT_ATOMS: atom_id res chain seq x y z
N MET A 1 45.30 17.81 46.88
CA MET A 1 45.60 19.15 46.36
C MET A 1 44.39 19.60 45.55
N ASN A 2 43.79 20.71 45.96
CA ASN A 2 42.57 21.30 45.40
C ASN A 2 42.89 22.17 44.19
N SER A 3 42.01 22.18 43.19
CA SER A 3 41.45 23.44 42.66
C SER A 3 40.25 23.14 41.74
N LYS A 4 39.09 23.63 42.17
CA LYS A 4 37.85 23.79 41.41
C LYS A 4 37.98 25.03 40.51
N GLU A 5 37.42 24.98 39.31
CA GLU A 5 37.02 26.20 38.59
C GLU A 5 35.51 26.16 38.32
N ASN A 6 34.88 27.25 38.77
CA ASN A 6 33.48 27.61 38.61
C ASN A 6 33.31 28.37 37.29
N PHE A 7 32.24 28.12 36.55
CA PHE A 7 31.65 29.11 35.66
C PHE A 7 30.21 29.39 36.08
N ALA A 8 29.97 30.65 36.43
CA ALA A 8 28.70 31.19 36.91
C ALA A 8 27.84 31.68 35.74
N SER A 9 26.54 31.45 35.83
CA SER A 9 25.52 32.01 34.95
C SER A 9 25.22 33.48 35.29
N PRO A 10 25.01 34.38 34.31
CA PRO A 10 24.54 35.73 34.61
C PRO A 10 23.01 35.74 34.81
N GLN A 11 22.57 36.32 35.93
CA GLN A 11 21.21 36.79 36.12
C GLN A 11 21.09 38.20 35.53
N THR A 12 20.07 38.43 34.70
CA THR A 12 19.64 39.78 34.32
C THR A 12 18.16 39.91 34.66
N GLU A 13 17.86 40.75 35.65
CA GLU A 13 16.50 41.21 35.96
C GLU A 13 15.94 42.04 34.79
N ILE A 14 14.73 41.72 34.34
CA ILE A 14 13.94 42.64 33.49
C ILE A 14 12.59 42.89 34.18
N LYS A 15 12.33 44.17 34.41
CA LYS A 15 11.16 44.75 35.07
C LYS A 15 9.88 44.51 34.26
N ASN A 16 8.85 44.06 34.97
CA ASN A 16 7.46 44.11 34.51
C ASN A 16 6.96 45.56 34.42
N THR A 17 6.59 46.00 33.21
CA THR A 17 5.64 47.09 33.00
C THR A 17 4.55 46.60 32.08
N GLY A 18 3.37 46.34 32.65
CA GLY A 18 2.17 45.97 31.90
C GLY A 18 1.68 47.14 31.05
N LYS A 19 1.40 46.84 29.79
CA LYS A 19 0.42 47.55 28.96
C LYS A 19 -0.43 46.49 28.28
N GLU A 20 -1.65 46.38 28.78
CA GLU A 20 -2.74 45.60 28.23
C GLU A 20 -3.15 46.24 26.88
N ILE A 21 -3.04 45.50 25.79
CA ILE A 21 -3.66 45.84 24.50
C ILE A 21 -4.67 44.73 24.25
N ALA A 22 -5.96 45.09 24.25
CA ALA A 22 -7.05 44.18 23.90
C ALA A 22 -6.94 43.77 22.42
N PRO A 23 -7.18 42.51 22.06
CA PRO A 23 -7.28 42.11 20.66
C PRO A 23 -8.63 42.54 20.09
N GLU A 24 -8.60 43.22 18.94
CA GLU A 24 -9.78 43.48 18.11
C GLU A 24 -10.39 42.15 17.64
N SER A 25 -11.68 41.97 17.88
CA SER A 25 -12.46 40.85 17.37
C SER A 25 -12.69 41.02 15.88
N SER A 26 -12.11 40.15 15.06
CA SER A 26 -12.50 39.98 13.67
C SER A 26 -13.91 39.36 13.60
N GLU A 27 -14.87 40.11 13.07
CA GLU A 27 -16.21 39.62 12.73
C GLU A 27 -16.07 38.50 11.69
N VAL A 28 -16.44 37.27 12.08
CA VAL A 28 -16.58 36.14 11.15
C VAL A 28 -17.94 36.29 10.46
N GLU A 29 -17.92 36.44 9.14
CA GLU A 29 -19.12 36.50 8.31
C GLU A 29 -19.77 35.11 8.28
N ILE A 30 -20.86 34.96 9.05
CA ILE A 30 -21.66 33.72 9.07
C ILE A 30 -22.43 33.64 7.75
N VAL A 31 -21.96 32.81 6.83
CA VAL A 31 -22.69 32.47 5.60
C VAL A 31 -23.90 31.63 5.99
N LYS A 32 -25.10 32.24 5.97
CA LYS A 32 -26.37 31.50 6.08
C LYS A 32 -26.57 30.67 4.81
N VAL A 33 -26.65 29.36 4.97
CA VAL A 33 -27.01 28.44 3.90
C VAL A 33 -28.45 28.67 3.48
N ASP A 34 -28.67 28.94 2.20
CA ASP A 34 -30.03 28.96 1.64
C ASP A 34 -30.47 27.51 1.41
N SER A 35 -31.70 27.20 1.85
CA SER A 35 -32.37 25.91 1.60
C SER A 35 -32.32 25.48 0.13
N GLU A 36 -32.33 26.45 -0.79
CA GLU A 36 -32.31 26.21 -2.23
C GLU A 36 -30.98 25.57 -2.70
N GLN A 37 -29.85 25.90 -2.07
CA GLN A 37 -28.54 25.33 -2.42
C GLN A 37 -28.37 23.88 -1.93
N LEU A 38 -28.91 23.56 -0.76
CA LEU A 38 -28.93 22.19 -0.22
C LEU A 38 -29.83 21.28 -1.05
N GLU A 39 -30.99 21.79 -1.48
CA GLU A 39 -31.90 21.06 -2.35
C GLU A 39 -31.27 20.81 -3.74
N GLN A 40 -30.58 21.80 -4.30
CA GLN A 40 -29.85 21.66 -5.56
C GLN A 40 -28.71 20.62 -5.47
N TYR A 41 -27.96 20.60 -4.37
CA TYR A 41 -26.93 19.59 -4.12
C TYR A 41 -27.53 18.18 -3.99
N GLY A 42 -28.61 18.03 -3.22
CA GLY A 42 -29.33 16.77 -3.11
C GLY A 42 -29.82 16.26 -4.47
N ASN A 43 -30.38 17.14 -5.30
CA ASN A 43 -30.84 16.77 -6.64
C ASN A 43 -29.68 16.36 -7.58
N ASN A 44 -28.53 17.03 -7.49
CA ASN A 44 -27.34 16.66 -8.27
C ASN A 44 -26.81 15.27 -7.89
N ILE A 45 -26.76 14.93 -6.59
CA ILE A 45 -26.35 13.60 -6.15
C ILE A 45 -27.36 12.54 -6.61
N LYS A 46 -28.67 12.80 -6.47
CA LYS A 46 -29.71 11.87 -6.94
C LYS A 46 -29.57 11.57 -8.43
N SER A 47 -29.31 12.60 -9.24
CA SER A 47 -29.08 12.45 -10.68
C SER A 47 -27.78 11.70 -11.00
N TYR A 48 -26.73 11.88 -10.19
CA TYR A 48 -25.47 11.16 -10.34
C TYR A 48 -25.63 9.66 -10.03
N ILE A 49 -26.39 9.33 -8.97
CA ILE A 49 -26.72 7.95 -8.59
C ILE A 49 -27.52 7.29 -9.71
N ASP A 50 -28.55 7.94 -10.26
CA ASP A 50 -29.33 7.41 -11.38
C ASP A 50 -28.47 7.09 -12.60
N GLN A 51 -27.54 7.98 -12.92
CA GLN A 51 -26.64 7.78 -14.04
C GLN A 51 -25.70 6.58 -13.80
N GLN A 52 -25.13 6.45 -12.60
CA GLN A 52 -24.28 5.31 -12.23
C GLN A 52 -25.05 3.99 -12.24
N SER A 53 -26.29 3.95 -11.74
CA SER A 53 -27.14 2.75 -11.78
C SER A 53 -27.48 2.33 -13.21
N ILE A 54 -27.78 3.28 -14.10
CA ILE A 54 -28.05 3.01 -15.52
C ILE A 54 -26.79 2.49 -16.23
N ASP A 55 -25.64 3.12 -15.97
CA ASP A 55 -24.38 2.73 -16.60
C ASP A 55 -23.93 1.35 -16.12
N PHE A 56 -24.12 1.05 -14.84
CA PHE A 56 -23.88 -0.27 -14.27
C PHE A 56 -24.78 -1.36 -14.89
N ALA A 57 -26.09 -1.11 -14.99
CA ALA A 57 -27.03 -2.05 -15.59
C ALA A 57 -26.66 -2.34 -17.06
N ARG A 58 -26.32 -1.30 -17.84
CA ARG A 58 -25.87 -1.45 -19.23
C ARG A 58 -24.56 -2.21 -19.35
N GLU A 59 -23.62 -2.00 -18.43
CA GLU A 59 -22.35 -2.73 -18.46
C GLU A 59 -22.54 -4.21 -18.11
N ALA A 60 -23.43 -4.52 -17.17
CA ALA A 60 -23.83 -5.89 -16.85
C ALA A 60 -24.53 -6.58 -18.03
N GLU A 61 -25.49 -5.91 -18.69
CA GLU A 61 -26.15 -6.39 -19.92
C GLU A 61 -25.13 -6.68 -21.02
N LYS A 62 -24.21 -5.74 -21.29
CA LYS A 62 -23.18 -5.88 -22.32
C LYS A 62 -22.23 -7.05 -22.03
N LYS A 63 -21.86 -7.26 -20.76
CA LYS A 63 -21.02 -8.39 -20.35
C LYS A 63 -21.76 -9.73 -20.54
N ILE A 64 -23.03 -9.80 -20.17
CA ILE A 64 -23.86 -11.00 -20.35
C ILE A 64 -24.08 -11.31 -21.83
N GLU A 65 -24.37 -10.31 -22.67
CA GLU A 65 -24.48 -10.46 -24.13
C GLU A 65 -23.16 -10.93 -24.74
N SER A 66 -22.03 -10.37 -24.32
CA SER A 66 -20.71 -10.77 -24.81
C SER A 66 -20.34 -12.21 -24.43
N SER A 67 -20.69 -12.64 -23.22
CA SER A 67 -20.54 -14.02 -22.76
C SER A 67 -21.39 -14.98 -23.60
N ALA A 68 -22.62 -14.60 -23.93
CA ALA A 68 -23.51 -15.43 -24.74
C ALA A 68 -23.06 -15.52 -26.22
N GLN A 69 -22.50 -14.43 -26.78
CA GLN A 69 -21.94 -14.41 -28.14
C GLN A 69 -20.66 -15.24 -28.29
N SER A 70 -19.87 -15.39 -27.21
CA SER A 70 -18.62 -16.16 -27.21
C SER A 70 -18.79 -17.67 -27.49
N ILE A 71 -20.00 -18.20 -27.38
CA ILE A 71 -20.32 -19.62 -27.59
C ILE A 71 -20.55 -19.96 -29.08
N ASN A 72 -20.38 -18.99 -29.99
CA ASN A 72 -20.49 -19.18 -31.45
C ASN A 72 -21.84 -19.81 -31.88
N ALA A 73 -22.91 -19.45 -31.17
CA ALA A 73 -24.28 -19.86 -31.45
C ALA A 73 -24.94 -18.89 -32.45
N SER A 74 -25.79 -19.40 -33.35
CA SER A 74 -26.63 -18.53 -34.19
C SER A 74 -27.60 -17.72 -33.31
N ASN A 75 -28.06 -16.55 -33.77
CA ASN A 75 -28.99 -15.70 -33.01
C ASN A 75 -30.26 -16.45 -32.52
N GLU A 76 -30.76 -17.44 -33.27
CA GLU A 76 -31.89 -18.29 -32.86
C GLU A 76 -31.57 -19.25 -31.69
N LEU A 77 -30.33 -19.72 -31.60
CA LEU A 77 -29.84 -20.54 -30.48
C LEU A 77 -29.54 -19.67 -29.24
N LEU A 78 -29.13 -18.42 -29.45
CA LEU A 78 -28.91 -17.41 -28.42
C LEU A 78 -30.22 -17.06 -27.71
N ASP A 79 -31.29 -16.78 -28.47
CA ASP A 79 -32.62 -16.52 -27.91
C ASP A 79 -33.16 -17.74 -27.13
N SER A 80 -32.93 -18.96 -27.62
CA SER A 80 -33.32 -20.19 -26.91
C SER A 80 -32.50 -20.40 -25.64
N ALA A 81 -31.18 -20.13 -25.67
CA ALA A 81 -30.30 -20.23 -24.51
C ALA A 81 -30.57 -19.15 -23.45
N MET A 82 -30.99 -17.95 -23.85
CA MET A 82 -31.42 -16.89 -22.91
C MET A 82 -32.70 -17.27 -22.17
N VAL A 83 -33.61 -18.00 -22.83
CA VAL A 83 -34.83 -18.56 -22.21
C VAL A 83 -34.51 -19.79 -21.35
N GLU A 84 -33.68 -20.72 -21.82
CA GLU A 84 -33.30 -21.94 -21.08
C GLU A 84 -32.49 -21.65 -19.82
N ASN A 85 -31.59 -20.67 -19.85
CA ASN A 85 -30.75 -20.29 -18.70
C ASN A 85 -31.36 -19.16 -17.86
N ASN A 86 -32.60 -18.75 -18.17
CA ASN A 86 -33.35 -17.76 -17.41
C ASN A 86 -32.63 -16.40 -17.25
N ILE A 87 -31.78 -16.04 -18.22
CA ILE A 87 -30.88 -14.88 -18.19
C ILE A 87 -31.69 -13.57 -18.12
N GLY A 88 -32.83 -13.51 -18.82
CA GLY A 88 -33.73 -12.35 -18.76
C GLY A 88 -34.32 -12.12 -17.36
N ALA A 89 -34.56 -13.19 -16.58
CA ALA A 89 -35.02 -13.06 -15.20
C ALA A 89 -33.90 -12.59 -14.26
N GLN A 90 -32.67 -13.05 -14.49
CA GLN A 90 -31.49 -12.60 -13.73
C GLN A 90 -31.16 -11.12 -14.01
N LEU A 91 -31.23 -10.68 -15.26
CA LEU A 91 -31.07 -9.26 -15.63
C LEU A 91 -32.16 -8.39 -15.00
N SER A 92 -33.42 -8.84 -15.04
CA SER A 92 -34.53 -8.13 -14.39
C SER A 92 -34.37 -8.05 -12.87
N GLN A 93 -33.78 -9.08 -12.25
CA GLN A 93 -33.49 -9.10 -10.82
C GLN A 93 -32.35 -8.12 -10.47
N ILE A 94 -31.26 -8.11 -11.23
CA ILE A 94 -30.14 -7.18 -11.04
C ILE A 94 -30.62 -5.73 -11.21
N GLN A 95 -31.43 -5.47 -12.23
CA GLN A 95 -32.05 -4.16 -12.44
C GLN A 95 -32.93 -3.75 -11.24
N GLY A 96 -33.74 -4.68 -10.73
CA GLY A 96 -34.61 -4.43 -9.58
C GLY A 96 -33.84 -4.18 -8.28
N GLU A 97 -32.74 -4.90 -8.04
CA GLU A 97 -31.87 -4.69 -6.88
C GLU A 97 -31.13 -3.35 -6.97
N ALA A 98 -30.62 -2.98 -8.15
CA ALA A 98 -30.00 -1.68 -8.38
C ALA A 98 -30.99 -0.51 -8.20
N ASP A 99 -32.22 -0.66 -8.68
CA ASP A 99 -33.28 0.34 -8.52
C ASP A 99 -33.72 0.46 -7.05
N GLN A 100 -33.80 -0.65 -6.31
CA GLN A 100 -34.11 -0.65 -4.89
C GLN A 100 -33.04 0.08 -4.08
N ILE A 101 -31.77 -0.24 -4.31
CA ILE A 101 -30.63 0.40 -3.63
C ILE A 101 -30.58 1.90 -3.97
N SER A 102 -30.79 2.27 -5.24
CA SER A 102 -30.90 3.68 -5.65
C SER A 102 -32.02 4.38 -4.87
N SER A 103 -33.19 3.73 -4.72
CA SER A 103 -34.30 4.29 -3.95
C SER A 103 -33.98 4.46 -2.46
N GLU A 104 -33.32 3.47 -1.83
CA GLU A 104 -32.93 3.51 -0.42
C GLU A 104 -31.93 4.66 -0.15
N VAL A 105 -30.89 4.77 -0.96
CA VAL A 105 -29.89 5.85 -0.85
C VAL A 105 -30.52 7.22 -1.11
N LYS A 106 -31.44 7.33 -2.08
CA LYS A 106 -32.18 8.58 -2.33
C LYS A 106 -33.07 8.97 -1.16
N GLN A 107 -33.65 8.00 -0.47
CA GLN A 107 -34.47 8.25 0.71
C GLN A 107 -33.60 8.76 1.86
N GLU A 108 -32.47 8.11 2.14
CA GLU A 108 -31.52 8.55 3.18
C GLU A 108 -30.96 9.95 2.91
N ILE A 109 -30.61 10.26 1.65
CA ILE A 109 -30.20 11.62 1.27
C ILE A 109 -31.33 12.63 1.51
N SER A 110 -32.58 12.26 1.23
CA SER A 110 -33.73 13.15 1.46
C SER A 110 -33.98 13.39 2.95
N GLU A 111 -33.81 12.35 3.78
CA GLU A 111 -33.90 12.43 5.23
C GLU A 111 -32.79 13.36 5.78
N ILE A 112 -31.53 13.18 5.34
CA ILE A 112 -30.40 14.03 5.74
C ILE A 112 -30.60 15.49 5.31
N VAL A 113 -31.04 15.74 4.08
CA VAL A 113 -31.32 17.10 3.59
C VAL A 113 -32.48 17.75 4.36
N SER A 114 -33.45 16.97 4.82
CA SER A 114 -34.60 17.45 5.60
C SER A 114 -34.31 17.69 7.09
N GLU A 115 -33.37 16.95 7.70
CA GLU A 115 -32.99 17.06 9.11
C GLU A 115 -31.87 18.10 9.36
N ALA A 116 -31.03 18.35 8.35
CA ALA A 116 -29.88 19.26 8.43
C ALA A 116 -30.18 20.70 8.90
N PRO A 117 -31.32 21.34 8.60
CA PRO A 117 -31.54 22.72 9.07
C PRO A 117 -31.77 22.83 10.59
N ILE A 118 -32.29 21.78 11.25
CA ILE A 118 -32.79 21.86 12.63
C ILE A 118 -31.79 21.34 13.65
N GLU A 119 -31.12 20.21 13.42
CA GLU A 119 -30.12 19.69 14.37
C GLU A 119 -28.74 20.34 14.24
N PHE A 120 -28.38 20.83 13.05
CA PHE A 120 -27.01 21.28 12.77
C PHE A 120 -26.70 22.67 13.33
N SER A 121 -27.71 23.55 13.42
CA SER A 121 -27.61 24.86 14.06
C SER A 121 -27.38 24.79 15.58
N GLN A 122 -27.66 23.64 16.21
CA GLN A 122 -27.47 23.44 17.65
C GLN A 122 -26.18 22.70 18.02
N LYS A 123 -25.54 21.99 17.08
CA LYS A 123 -24.46 21.03 17.42
C LYS A 123 -23.05 21.46 17.03
N ILE A 124 -22.90 22.51 16.21
CA ILE A 124 -21.58 22.94 15.73
C ILE A 124 -21.40 24.44 15.99
N GLY A 125 -20.48 24.76 16.90
CA GLY A 125 -19.97 26.12 17.04
C GLY A 125 -19.19 26.52 15.78
N ALA A 126 -19.52 27.69 15.26
CA ALA A 126 -18.87 28.63 14.32
C ALA A 126 -17.70 28.25 13.37
N ASP A 127 -17.05 27.08 13.42
CA ASP A 127 -15.68 26.92 12.88
C ASP A 127 -15.52 25.88 11.75
N MET A 128 -16.58 25.35 11.14
CA MET A 128 -16.45 24.35 10.07
C MET A 128 -16.62 24.96 8.67
N SER A 129 -15.63 24.74 7.79
CA SER A 129 -15.66 25.23 6.40
C SER A 129 -16.53 24.36 5.50
N TRP A 130 -16.96 24.90 4.36
CA TRP A 130 -17.76 24.19 3.36
C TRP A 130 -17.07 22.93 2.82
N GLU A 131 -15.74 22.97 2.61
CA GLU A 131 -15.01 21.78 2.17
C GLU A 131 -15.09 20.64 3.20
N GLN A 132 -15.06 20.97 4.49
CA GLN A 132 -15.16 19.98 5.58
C GLN A 132 -16.57 19.37 5.66
N PHE A 133 -17.61 20.15 5.36
CA PHE A 133 -18.98 19.65 5.28
C PHE A 133 -19.15 18.64 4.14
N PHE A 134 -18.68 18.98 2.93
CA PHE A 134 -18.77 18.09 1.77
C PHE A 134 -17.91 16.84 1.93
N GLU A 135 -16.69 16.96 2.46
CA GLU A 135 -15.87 15.78 2.80
C GLU A 135 -16.56 14.83 3.78
N THR A 136 -17.29 15.37 4.77
CA THR A 136 -17.95 14.56 5.79
C THR A 136 -19.17 13.84 5.24
N MET A 137 -19.93 14.50 4.37
CA MET A 137 -21.06 13.89 3.65
C MET A 137 -20.57 12.81 2.69
N GLU A 138 -19.55 13.11 1.88
CA GLU A 138 -18.94 12.17 0.94
C GLU A 138 -18.39 10.93 1.66
N LYS A 139 -17.70 11.10 2.81
CA LYS A 139 -17.21 9.97 3.63
C LYS A 139 -18.31 9.10 4.26
N LYS A 140 -19.54 9.61 4.39
CA LYS A 140 -20.67 8.83 4.93
C LYS A 140 -21.41 8.05 3.84
N THR A 141 -21.56 8.59 2.63
CA THR A 141 -22.24 7.90 1.52
C THR A 141 -21.34 6.92 0.76
N HIS A 142 -20.01 7.12 0.77
CA HIS A 142 -19.05 6.27 0.05
C HIS A 142 -18.92 4.83 0.58
N PRO A 143 -18.96 4.55 1.90
CA PRO A 143 -18.82 3.20 2.44
C PRO A 143 -19.96 2.26 2.05
N ASP A 144 -21.19 2.77 2.03
CA ASP A 144 -22.38 1.96 1.71
C ASP A 144 -22.42 1.60 0.21
N LEU A 145 -21.96 2.51 -0.66
CA LEU A 145 -21.74 2.24 -2.09
C LEU A 145 -20.63 1.20 -2.34
N VAL A 146 -19.56 1.23 -1.54
CA VAL A 146 -18.45 0.26 -1.64
C VAL A 146 -18.91 -1.14 -1.22
N GLN A 147 -19.77 -1.25 -0.21
CA GLN A 147 -20.30 -2.52 0.26
C GLN A 147 -21.19 -3.19 -0.81
N VAL A 148 -22.02 -2.43 -1.51
CA VAL A 148 -22.83 -2.91 -2.66
C VAL A 148 -21.94 -3.42 -3.80
N THR A 149 -20.85 -2.70 -4.08
CA THR A 149 -19.89 -3.09 -5.14
C THR A 149 -19.20 -4.42 -4.83
N GLN A 150 -18.98 -4.71 -3.54
CA GLN A 150 -18.35 -5.95 -3.07
C GLN A 150 -19.30 -7.14 -3.06
N GLU A 151 -20.57 -6.95 -2.69
CA GLU A 151 -21.58 -8.03 -2.69
C GLU A 151 -21.91 -8.52 -4.11
N ILE A 152 -21.95 -7.61 -5.10
CA ILE A 152 -22.18 -7.99 -6.50
C ILE A 152 -20.91 -8.56 -7.16
N GLY A 153 -19.72 -8.06 -6.80
CA GLY A 153 -18.44 -8.61 -7.25
C GLY A 153 -18.22 -10.08 -6.83
N GLY A 154 -18.82 -10.49 -5.70
CA GLY A 154 -18.82 -11.88 -5.23
C GLY A 154 -19.58 -12.86 -6.14
N LEU A 155 -20.55 -12.39 -6.93
CA LEU A 155 -21.31 -13.23 -7.87
C LEU A 155 -20.61 -13.41 -9.23
N GLN A 156 -19.56 -12.63 -9.52
CA GLN A 156 -18.86 -12.63 -10.82
C GLN A 156 -17.58 -13.49 -10.85
N GLN A 157 -17.10 -14.00 -9.72
CA GLN A 157 -15.82 -14.73 -9.64
C GLN A 157 -15.84 -16.18 -10.15
N GLU A 158 -16.97 -16.70 -10.63
CA GLU A 158 -17.04 -18.08 -11.18
C GLU A 158 -16.84 -18.18 -12.71
N SER A 159 -16.68 -17.08 -13.45
CA SER A 159 -16.49 -17.18 -14.91
C SER A 159 -15.46 -16.18 -15.45
N SER A 160 -14.17 -16.56 -15.47
CA SER A 160 -13.17 -15.77 -16.19
C SER A 160 -12.09 -16.66 -16.79
N GLU A 161 -11.94 -16.63 -18.12
CA GLU A 161 -10.66 -16.49 -18.82
C GLU A 161 -10.87 -16.31 -20.34
N ILE A 162 -10.02 -15.46 -20.97
CA ILE A 162 -9.69 -15.28 -22.41
C ILE A 162 -10.17 -13.94 -23.07
N PRO A 163 -9.34 -13.30 -23.96
CA PRO A 163 -9.28 -11.85 -24.13
C PRO A 163 -10.04 -11.28 -25.35
N LEU A 164 -10.28 -9.97 -25.30
CA LEU A 164 -11.03 -9.17 -26.28
C LEU A 164 -10.15 -8.59 -27.40
N GLU A 165 -10.67 -8.64 -28.63
CA GLU A 165 -10.18 -7.95 -29.82
C GLU A 165 -11.23 -6.91 -30.30
N ASP A 166 -10.74 -5.84 -30.92
CA ASP A 166 -11.40 -4.55 -31.22
C ASP A 166 -12.80 -4.58 -31.87
N GLN A 167 -13.67 -3.65 -31.42
CA GLN A 167 -14.71 -3.05 -32.28
C GLN A 167 -14.85 -1.53 -32.08
N LYS A 168 -14.52 -0.80 -33.15
CA LYS A 168 -14.87 0.60 -33.42
C LYS A 168 -16.38 0.77 -33.58
N TYR A 169 -16.99 1.76 -32.92
CA TYR A 169 -18.21 2.39 -33.43
C TYR A 169 -18.28 3.91 -33.20
N SER A 170 -18.99 4.52 -34.15
CA SER A 170 -19.05 5.91 -34.62
C SER A 170 -19.28 7.01 -33.59
N GLU A 171 -18.46 8.06 -33.74
CA GLU A 171 -18.68 9.42 -33.21
C GLU A 171 -19.94 10.05 -33.83
N SER A 172 -20.84 10.55 -32.97
CA SER A 172 -21.70 11.67 -33.34
C SER A 172 -21.08 12.93 -32.74
N SER A 173 -20.54 13.78 -33.61
CA SER A 173 -19.79 14.98 -33.27
C SER A 173 -20.73 16.10 -32.81
N TYR A 174 -20.99 16.19 -31.50
CA TYR A 174 -21.27 17.48 -30.88
C TYR A 174 -19.92 18.18 -30.65
N ASN A 175 -19.71 19.30 -31.34
CA ASN A 175 -18.45 20.04 -31.31
C ASN A 175 -18.36 20.87 -30.02
N ILE A 176 -18.15 20.17 -28.90
CA ILE A 176 -17.99 20.70 -27.53
C ILE A 176 -16.77 21.64 -27.44
N ASP A 177 -15.80 21.50 -28.35
CA ASP A 177 -14.56 22.27 -28.38
C ASP A 177 -14.73 23.79 -28.57
N ASN A 178 -15.90 24.25 -29.02
CA ASN A 178 -16.18 25.67 -29.28
C ASN A 178 -17.23 26.28 -28.33
N ASP A 179 -17.69 25.56 -27.30
CA ASP A 179 -18.58 26.13 -26.29
C ASP A 179 -17.79 27.10 -25.39
N PRO A 180 -18.19 28.38 -25.26
CA PRO A 180 -17.54 29.36 -24.40
C PRO A 180 -17.35 28.90 -22.94
N ILE A 181 -18.25 28.06 -22.42
CA ILE A 181 -18.14 27.51 -21.06
C ILE A 181 -17.00 26.49 -20.98
N HIS A 182 -16.87 25.62 -21.99
CA HIS A 182 -15.78 24.66 -22.07
C HIS A 182 -14.42 25.31 -22.36
N LEU A 183 -14.39 26.38 -23.16
CA LEU A 183 -13.17 27.17 -23.40
C LEU A 183 -12.69 27.85 -22.11
N LYS A 184 -13.60 28.50 -21.37
CA LYS A 184 -13.26 29.11 -20.07
C LYS A 184 -12.77 28.08 -19.05
N TRP A 185 -13.42 26.92 -18.96
CA TRP A 185 -12.98 25.84 -18.08
C TRP A 185 -11.59 25.31 -18.44
N ARG A 186 -11.26 25.22 -19.75
CA ARG A 186 -9.91 24.87 -20.21
C ARG A 186 -8.87 25.91 -19.82
N GLU A 187 -9.18 27.19 -19.99
CA GLU A 187 -8.32 28.31 -19.58
C GLU A 187 -8.06 28.28 -18.07
N ASP A 188 -9.11 28.11 -17.26
CA ASP A 188 -9.01 28.04 -15.79
C ASP A 188 -8.14 26.85 -15.33
N LEU A 189 -8.27 25.68 -15.97
CA LEU A 189 -7.41 24.52 -15.70
C LEU A 189 -5.95 24.74 -16.11
N GLU A 190 -5.70 25.42 -17.22
CA GLU A 190 -4.34 25.75 -17.66
C GLU A 190 -3.68 26.77 -16.71
N VAL A 191 -4.42 27.75 -16.23
CA VAL A 191 -3.95 28.69 -15.20
C VAL A 191 -3.63 27.95 -13.90
N ALA A 192 -4.53 27.08 -13.41
CA ALA A 192 -4.32 26.31 -12.20
C ALA A 192 -3.10 25.37 -12.31
N HIS A 193 -2.87 24.77 -13.49
CA HIS A 193 -1.70 23.94 -13.73
C HIS A 193 -0.40 24.75 -13.70
N LYS A 194 -0.34 25.89 -14.40
CA LYS A 194 0.83 26.78 -14.42
C LYS A 194 1.16 27.33 -13.03
N MET A 195 0.15 27.64 -12.24
CA MET A 195 0.34 28.05 -10.84
C MET A 195 1.03 26.94 -10.03
N ARG A 196 0.61 25.68 -10.16
CA ARG A 196 1.25 24.55 -9.47
C ARG A 196 2.70 24.32 -9.89
N VAL A 197 3.01 24.42 -11.18
CA VAL A 197 4.39 24.26 -11.68
C VAL A 197 5.30 25.36 -11.14
N SER A 198 4.78 26.59 -11.03
CA SER A 198 5.48 27.71 -10.41
C SER A 198 5.70 27.48 -8.91
N GLU A 199 4.66 27.03 -8.18
CA GLU A 199 4.74 26.70 -6.75
C GLU A 199 5.77 25.60 -6.47
N LEU A 200 5.82 24.56 -7.29
CA LEU A 200 6.84 23.50 -7.18
C LEU A 200 8.25 24.03 -7.42
N SER A 201 8.41 24.88 -8.43
CA SER A 201 9.71 25.50 -8.70
C SER A 201 10.19 26.31 -7.50
N GLU A 202 9.30 27.08 -6.85
CA GLU A 202 9.63 27.78 -5.60
C GLU A 202 9.98 26.82 -4.45
N ILE A 203 9.27 25.69 -4.33
CA ILE A 203 9.58 24.65 -3.33
C ILE A 203 10.99 24.10 -3.57
N PHE A 204 11.36 23.83 -4.81
CA PHE A 204 12.67 23.31 -5.18
C PHE A 204 13.79 24.33 -4.90
N GLU A 205 13.56 25.60 -5.23
CA GLU A 205 14.48 26.69 -4.90
C GLU A 205 14.69 26.81 -3.38
N LYS A 206 13.62 26.76 -2.58
CA LYS A 206 13.69 26.76 -1.10
C LYS A 206 14.43 25.54 -0.56
N ALA A 207 14.33 24.39 -1.24
CA ALA A 207 15.08 23.18 -0.93
C ALA A 207 16.55 23.21 -1.42
N GLY A 208 17.00 24.31 -2.05
CA GLY A 208 18.36 24.47 -2.57
C GLY A 208 18.63 23.70 -3.87
N VAL A 209 17.57 23.22 -4.53
CA VAL A 209 17.62 22.49 -5.79
C VAL A 209 17.33 23.48 -6.91
N LYS A 210 18.25 23.56 -7.87
CA LYS A 210 18.05 24.40 -9.05
C LYS A 210 17.15 23.64 -10.02
N SER A 211 16.13 24.31 -10.53
CA SER A 211 15.21 23.73 -11.51
C SER A 211 14.91 24.69 -12.63
N ARG A 212 14.53 24.14 -13.78
CA ARG A 212 14.02 24.90 -14.94
C ARG A 212 12.83 24.17 -15.54
N VAL A 213 11.85 24.94 -16.00
CA VAL A 213 10.68 24.39 -16.68
C VAL A 213 10.97 24.31 -18.18
N VAL A 214 10.65 23.18 -18.79
CA VAL A 214 10.75 22.93 -20.23
C VAL A 214 9.35 22.64 -20.75
N GLU A 215 8.91 23.39 -21.75
CA GLU A 215 7.66 23.13 -22.45
C GLU A 215 7.82 21.95 -23.42
N ILE A 216 6.78 21.11 -23.50
CA ILE A 216 6.73 19.90 -24.30
C ILE A 216 5.58 20.05 -25.30
N GLU A 217 5.93 20.50 -26.51
CA GLU A 217 4.99 20.49 -27.63
C GLU A 217 4.56 19.05 -27.94
N GLY A 218 3.25 18.81 -28.05
CA GLY A 218 2.71 17.48 -28.30
C GLY A 218 2.64 16.55 -27.08
N GLY A 219 3.21 16.93 -25.93
CA GLY A 219 3.26 16.11 -24.71
C GLY A 219 1.91 15.79 -24.05
N GLY A 220 0.80 16.30 -24.60
CA GLY A 220 -0.56 16.00 -24.17
C GLY A 220 -0.80 16.29 -22.68
N GLU A 221 -0.98 15.23 -21.89
CA GLU A 221 -1.14 15.34 -20.43
C GLU A 221 0.13 15.80 -19.70
N PHE A 222 1.32 15.63 -20.29
CA PHE A 222 2.63 16.07 -19.78
C PHE A 222 3.19 17.19 -20.65
N SER A 223 2.55 18.37 -20.65
CA SER A 223 3.00 19.49 -21.49
C SER A 223 4.20 20.25 -20.95
N GLU A 224 4.60 19.98 -19.71
CA GLU A 224 5.71 20.66 -19.03
C GLU A 224 6.53 19.61 -18.27
N ALA A 225 7.84 19.79 -18.28
CA ALA A 225 8.76 19.04 -17.42
C ALA A 225 9.56 20.03 -16.57
N ILE A 226 9.62 19.76 -15.26
CA ILE A 226 10.50 20.48 -14.34
C ILE A 226 11.81 19.69 -14.29
N ILE A 227 12.85 20.21 -14.93
CA ILE A 227 14.18 19.62 -14.96
C ILE A 227 14.95 20.11 -13.74
N LEU A 228 15.54 19.17 -13.00
CA LEU A 228 16.37 19.47 -11.83
C LEU A 228 17.84 19.44 -12.26
N ASP A 229 18.53 20.57 -12.13
CA ASP A 229 19.92 20.70 -12.56
C ASP A 229 20.84 19.93 -11.60
N LYS A 230 21.48 18.87 -12.11
CA LYS A 230 22.46 18.10 -11.34
C LYS A 230 23.76 18.89 -11.17
N LYS A 231 24.27 18.94 -9.94
CA LYS A 231 25.53 19.63 -9.60
C LYS A 231 26.76 18.73 -9.68
N GLU A 232 26.57 17.41 -9.61
CA GLU A 232 27.65 16.42 -9.58
C GLU A 232 27.51 15.43 -10.72
N MET A 233 28.62 15.18 -11.44
CA MET A 233 28.68 14.14 -12.44
C MET A 233 28.70 12.77 -11.73
N PRO A 234 27.87 11.82 -12.16
CA PRO A 234 27.85 10.49 -11.56
C PRO A 234 29.18 9.77 -11.81
N THR A 235 29.64 9.01 -10.81
CA THR A 235 30.86 8.19 -10.91
C THR A 235 30.64 6.87 -11.65
N GLU A 236 29.37 6.47 -11.80
CA GLU A 236 28.90 5.28 -12.49
C GLU A 236 27.95 5.70 -13.61
N LYS A 237 27.82 4.86 -14.65
CA LYS A 237 26.75 4.97 -15.64
C LYS A 237 25.41 4.74 -14.93
N LEU A 238 24.37 5.50 -15.28
CA LEU A 238 23.10 5.50 -14.55
C LEU A 238 22.02 4.70 -15.30
N VAL A 239 21.04 4.21 -14.56
CA VAL A 239 19.81 3.61 -15.08
C VAL A 239 18.67 4.60 -14.85
N ARG A 240 17.83 4.77 -15.87
CA ARG A 240 16.63 5.60 -15.78
C ARG A 240 15.46 4.80 -15.24
N LEU A 241 14.88 5.30 -14.16
CA LEU A 241 13.74 4.73 -13.46
C LEU A 241 12.60 5.76 -13.38
N TYR A 242 11.39 5.24 -13.22
CA TYR A 242 10.16 6.00 -13.23
C TYR A 242 9.30 5.65 -12.01
N ARG A 243 8.61 6.65 -11.46
CA ARG A 243 7.67 6.45 -10.36
C ARG A 243 6.48 7.40 -10.50
N GLY A 244 5.27 6.85 -10.48
CA GLY A 244 4.04 7.63 -10.47
C GLY A 244 3.87 8.38 -9.14
N ILE A 245 3.33 9.60 -9.20
CA ILE A 245 3.00 10.39 -8.01
C ILE A 245 1.51 10.73 -7.94
N ASN A 246 0.98 10.71 -6.72
CA ASN A 246 -0.40 11.05 -6.40
C ASN A 246 -0.54 12.42 -5.72
N HIS A 247 0.58 13.00 -5.29
CA HIS A 247 0.64 14.32 -4.68
C HIS A 247 1.80 15.10 -5.31
N LEU A 248 1.46 16.21 -5.95
CA LEU A 248 2.40 17.10 -6.58
C LEU A 248 2.73 18.26 -5.62
N ASP A 249 3.51 17.97 -4.58
CA ASP A 249 3.97 18.92 -3.56
C ASP A 249 5.43 18.68 -3.16
N ALA A 250 5.90 19.24 -2.04
CA ALA A 250 7.28 19.07 -1.57
C ALA A 250 7.69 17.61 -1.31
N SER A 251 6.74 16.70 -1.08
CA SER A 251 7.01 15.28 -0.84
C SER A 251 7.65 14.57 -2.04
N VAL A 252 7.52 15.12 -3.26
CA VAL A 252 8.20 14.58 -4.45
C VAL A 252 9.73 14.56 -4.29
N LEU A 253 10.29 15.42 -3.44
CA LEU A 253 11.72 15.42 -3.11
C LEU A 253 12.06 14.54 -1.89
N GLU A 254 11.07 14.06 -1.15
CA GLU A 254 11.24 13.31 0.10
C GLU A 254 10.71 11.88 -0.07
N GLN A 255 11.26 11.18 -1.07
CA GLN A 255 10.94 9.78 -1.32
C GLN A 255 11.71 8.90 -0.34
N VAL A 256 10.99 8.32 0.62
CA VAL A 256 11.55 7.44 1.67
C VAL A 256 10.87 6.07 1.64
N PRO A 257 11.56 4.98 2.01
CA PRO A 257 10.99 3.63 2.05
C PRO A 257 9.94 3.49 3.16
N TYR A 258 9.14 2.42 3.11
CA TYR A 258 8.12 2.16 4.13
C TYR A 258 8.72 1.94 5.52
N ALA A 259 9.94 1.41 5.61
CA ALA A 259 10.69 1.31 6.87
C ALA A 259 11.02 2.66 7.55
N MET A 260 10.77 3.79 6.89
CA MET A 260 10.94 5.12 7.48
C MET A 260 9.61 5.81 7.78
N ARG A 261 8.48 5.10 7.64
CA ARG A 261 7.14 5.67 7.73
C ARG A 261 6.44 5.16 8.98
N SER A 262 5.73 6.06 9.65
CA SER A 262 4.79 5.71 10.72
C SER A 262 3.46 6.40 10.50
N MET A 263 2.38 5.68 10.78
CA MET A 263 1.02 6.19 10.80
C MET A 263 0.61 6.39 12.26
N ARG A 264 0.64 7.64 12.72
CA ARG A 264 0.12 7.96 14.07
C ARG A 264 -1.40 7.86 14.08
N TYR A 265 -1.92 6.69 14.44
CA TYR A 265 -3.35 6.42 14.61
C TYR A 265 -4.01 7.22 15.74
N GLU A 266 -3.24 7.96 16.55
CA GLU A 266 -3.73 8.69 17.73
C GLU A 266 -4.76 9.78 17.40
N ASN A 267 -4.77 10.28 16.17
CA ASN A 267 -5.83 11.14 15.67
C ASN A 267 -6.34 10.53 14.36
N ARG A 268 -7.65 10.33 14.21
CA ARG A 268 -8.34 9.73 13.04
C ARG A 268 -8.08 10.44 11.69
N SER A 269 -7.07 11.28 11.58
CA SER A 269 -6.59 11.96 10.38
C SER A 269 -5.41 11.26 9.68
N GLY A 270 -4.82 10.18 10.24
CA GLY A 270 -3.89 9.31 9.51
C GLY A 270 -2.68 10.02 8.90
N LYS A 271 -2.11 11.02 9.60
CA LYS A 271 -0.97 11.79 9.06
C LYS A 271 0.31 10.96 9.10
N LEU A 272 0.89 10.74 7.92
CA LEU A 272 2.20 10.10 7.74
C LEU A 272 3.29 10.89 8.47
N VAL A 273 4.14 10.19 9.23
CA VAL A 273 5.32 10.74 9.90
C VAL A 273 6.56 10.03 9.36
N ILE A 274 7.58 10.80 8.97
CA ILE A 274 8.88 10.27 8.55
C ILE A 274 9.80 10.15 9.77
N LEU A 275 10.32 8.94 9.98
CA LEU A 275 11.20 8.57 11.09
C LEU A 275 12.68 8.77 10.70
N GLU A 276 13.13 10.02 10.64
CA GLU A 276 14.52 10.32 10.27
C GLU A 276 15.58 9.69 11.20
N ASN A 277 15.21 9.40 12.45
CA ASN A 277 16.08 8.78 13.44
C ASN A 277 16.42 7.30 13.17
N VAL A 278 15.74 6.65 12.22
CA VAL A 278 16.03 5.25 11.81
C VAL A 278 16.76 5.16 10.45
N ARG A 279 17.07 6.30 9.81
CA ARG A 279 17.63 6.33 8.46
C ARG A 279 18.90 5.49 8.31
N GLN A 280 19.80 5.55 9.29
CA GLN A 280 21.08 4.82 9.23
C GLN A 280 20.87 3.30 9.23
N GLU A 281 19.94 2.82 10.07
CA GLU A 281 19.60 1.40 10.16
C GLU A 281 18.89 0.91 8.90
N VAL A 282 18.00 1.73 8.33
CA VAL A 282 17.33 1.44 7.06
C VAL A 282 18.33 1.39 5.91
N ASP A 283 19.25 2.35 5.81
CA ASP A 283 20.28 2.36 4.76
C ASP A 283 21.25 1.18 4.89
N ALA A 284 21.58 0.79 6.13
CA ALA A 284 22.41 -0.40 6.40
C ALA A 284 21.68 -1.68 5.96
N LEU A 285 20.39 -1.80 6.29
CA LEU A 285 19.55 -2.93 5.89
C LEU A 285 19.39 -3.01 4.37
N ALA A 286 19.15 -1.89 3.69
CA ALA A 286 19.01 -1.84 2.22
C ALA A 286 20.30 -2.25 1.50
N LYS A 287 21.47 -1.88 2.03
CA LYS A 287 22.77 -2.17 1.42
C LYS A 287 23.28 -3.57 1.73
N ASN A 288 22.98 -4.07 2.93
CA ASN A 288 23.38 -5.40 3.37
C ASN A 288 22.19 -6.09 4.06
N PRO A 289 21.26 -6.68 3.27
CA PRO A 289 20.00 -7.22 3.77
C PRO A 289 20.17 -8.59 4.42
N THR A 290 20.80 -8.60 5.60
CA THR A 290 20.96 -9.78 6.46
C THR A 290 19.88 -9.80 7.54
N TYR A 291 19.62 -10.98 8.11
CA TYR A 291 18.68 -11.09 9.21
C TYR A 291 19.13 -10.30 10.46
N GLU A 292 20.44 -10.23 10.71
CA GLU A 292 21.01 -9.40 11.78
C GLU A 292 20.69 -7.91 11.61
N ASN A 293 20.88 -7.36 10.40
CA ASN A 293 20.55 -5.97 10.13
C ASN A 293 19.05 -5.71 10.21
N LEU A 294 18.20 -6.69 9.85
CA LEU A 294 16.75 -6.58 10.01
C LEU A 294 16.37 -6.45 11.48
N LEU A 295 16.96 -7.27 12.36
CA LEU A 295 16.71 -7.18 13.80
C LEU A 295 17.22 -5.86 14.39
N ALA A 296 18.40 -5.39 13.97
CA ALA A 296 18.94 -4.10 14.40
C ALA A 296 18.02 -2.93 14.02
N TYR A 297 17.44 -2.96 12.82
CA TYR A 297 16.42 -2.00 12.41
C TYR A 297 15.15 -2.11 13.28
N ILE A 298 14.63 -3.32 13.50
CA ILE A 298 13.41 -3.55 14.29
C ILE A 298 13.57 -3.02 15.72
N ASP A 299 14.70 -3.31 16.37
CA ASP A 299 14.99 -2.84 17.72
C ASP A 299 15.01 -1.31 17.79
N LYS A 300 15.51 -0.66 16.73
CA LYS A 300 15.56 0.80 16.64
C LYS A 300 14.20 1.42 16.39
N VAL A 301 13.43 0.89 15.45
CA VAL A 301 12.16 1.51 15.03
C VAL A 301 11.06 1.30 16.06
N ARG A 302 11.03 0.13 16.75
CA ARG A 302 9.93 -0.29 17.64
C ARG A 302 9.54 0.76 18.68
N VAL A 303 10.50 1.49 19.24
CA VAL A 303 10.23 2.51 20.28
C VAL A 303 9.49 3.75 19.75
N ASN A 304 9.40 3.91 18.42
CA ASN A 304 8.76 5.03 17.74
C ASN A 304 7.38 4.67 17.19
N LEU A 305 6.99 3.40 17.27
CA LEU A 305 5.76 2.87 16.70
C LEU A 305 4.67 2.77 17.77
N SER A 306 3.41 2.96 17.35
CA SER A 306 2.25 2.66 18.17
C SER A 306 2.11 1.14 18.42
N PRO A 307 1.37 0.70 19.45
CA PRO A 307 1.18 -0.73 19.71
C PRO A 307 0.60 -1.52 18.53
N GLU A 308 -0.26 -0.91 17.72
CA GLU A 308 -0.84 -1.55 16.55
C GLU A 308 0.18 -1.70 15.41
N GLU A 309 0.99 -0.67 15.15
CA GLU A 309 2.11 -0.76 14.19
C GLU A 309 3.13 -1.81 14.64
N VAL A 310 3.41 -1.92 15.93
CA VAL A 310 4.28 -2.98 16.47
C VAL A 310 3.70 -4.37 16.22
N ARG A 311 2.38 -4.54 16.38
CA ARG A 311 1.69 -5.81 16.09
C ARG A 311 1.81 -6.18 14.60
N LEU A 312 1.52 -5.24 13.71
CA LEU A 312 1.63 -5.45 12.26
C LEU A 312 3.07 -5.75 11.83
N MET A 313 4.04 -5.06 12.45
CA MET A 313 5.47 -5.31 12.22
C MET A 313 5.88 -6.70 12.71
N ASP A 314 5.38 -7.16 13.86
CA ASP A 314 5.65 -8.50 14.38
C ASP A 314 5.05 -9.60 13.50
N ASP A 315 3.82 -9.41 13.00
CA ASP A 315 3.17 -10.32 12.06
C ASP A 315 3.95 -10.40 10.71
N ALA A 316 4.44 -9.26 10.22
CA ALA A 316 5.27 -9.20 9.03
C ALA A 316 6.66 -9.85 9.24
N LEU A 317 7.27 -9.67 10.42
CA LEU A 317 8.53 -10.31 10.76
C LEU A 317 8.40 -11.84 10.77
N ILE A 318 7.29 -12.37 11.31
CA ILE A 318 6.98 -13.80 11.25
C ILE A 318 6.92 -14.29 9.79
N THR A 319 6.24 -13.54 8.92
CA THR A 319 6.15 -13.86 7.49
C THR A 319 7.53 -13.86 6.83
N ILE A 320 8.39 -12.91 7.19
CA ILE A 320 9.77 -12.85 6.68
C ILE A 320 10.58 -14.06 7.16
N GLU A 321 10.50 -14.39 8.45
CA GLU A 321 11.19 -15.54 9.05
C GLU A 321 10.75 -16.86 8.41
N ASP A 322 9.46 -17.02 8.13
CA ASP A 322 8.93 -18.19 7.42
C ASP A 322 9.46 -18.27 5.99
N GLY A 323 9.57 -17.14 5.28
CA GLY A 323 10.26 -17.06 3.99
C GLY A 323 11.71 -17.55 4.07
N ILE A 324 12.44 -17.15 5.11
CA ILE A 324 13.83 -17.60 5.33
C ILE A 324 13.88 -19.10 5.62
N LEU A 325 13.01 -19.63 6.47
CA LEU A 325 12.92 -21.07 6.74
C LEU A 325 12.57 -21.88 5.48
N ASN A 326 11.86 -21.29 4.53
CA ASN A 326 11.48 -21.89 3.26
C ASN A 326 12.55 -21.80 2.15
N GLY A 327 13.73 -21.26 2.44
CA GLY A 327 14.86 -21.25 1.50
C GLY A 327 15.15 -19.92 0.82
N TYR A 328 14.48 -18.84 1.20
CA TYR A 328 14.72 -17.50 0.63
C TYR A 328 15.72 -16.70 1.48
N SER A 329 16.63 -15.95 0.85
CA SER A 329 17.47 -15.00 1.59
C SER A 329 16.64 -13.85 2.16
N THR A 330 17.10 -13.21 3.24
CA THR A 330 16.45 -12.00 3.78
C THR A 330 16.26 -10.92 2.71
N ARG A 331 17.25 -10.74 1.82
CA ARG A 331 17.15 -9.88 0.63
C ARG A 331 15.91 -10.16 -0.22
N LYS A 332 15.73 -11.41 -0.65
CA LYS A 332 14.63 -11.82 -1.52
C LYS A 332 13.29 -11.57 -0.87
N VAL A 333 13.14 -11.96 0.40
CA VAL A 333 11.86 -11.78 1.11
C VAL A 333 11.51 -10.30 1.27
N LEU A 334 12.46 -9.45 1.69
CA LEU A 334 12.22 -8.00 1.80
C LEU A 334 11.88 -7.35 0.45
N ASN A 335 12.50 -7.80 -0.64
CA ASN A 335 12.19 -7.34 -1.99
C ASN A 335 10.76 -7.75 -2.42
N PHE A 336 10.35 -9.00 -2.17
CA PHE A 336 8.99 -9.46 -2.48
C PHE A 336 7.92 -8.72 -1.69
N GLU A 337 8.16 -8.50 -0.39
CA GLU A 337 7.23 -7.75 0.45
C GLU A 337 7.07 -6.31 -0.05
N GLN A 338 8.13 -5.67 -0.55
CA GLN A 338 8.03 -4.33 -1.15
C GLN A 338 7.10 -4.28 -2.36
N ILE A 339 7.10 -5.31 -3.21
CA ILE A 339 6.24 -5.35 -4.40
C ILE A 339 4.78 -5.64 -4.01
N LYS A 340 4.55 -6.52 -3.03
CA LYS A 340 3.19 -6.85 -2.57
C LYS A 340 2.43 -5.66 -1.99
N HIS A 341 3.12 -4.62 -1.51
CA HIS A 341 2.48 -3.48 -0.85
C HIS A 341 1.47 -2.72 -1.74
N GLY A 342 1.57 -2.78 -3.08
CA GLY A 342 0.52 -2.31 -4.01
C GLY A 342 -0.01 -0.87 -3.80
N GLY A 343 0.66 -0.05 -2.99
CA GLY A 343 0.21 1.29 -2.58
C GLY A 343 -0.97 1.33 -1.59
N GLY A 344 -1.39 0.21 -1.00
CA GLY A 344 -2.53 0.11 -0.07
C GLY A 344 -2.15 0.22 1.41
N VAL A 345 -3.07 0.73 2.23
CA VAL A 345 -2.89 0.96 3.68
C VAL A 345 -2.76 -0.36 4.43
N GLY A 346 -1.54 -0.66 4.86
CA GLY A 346 -1.17 -1.81 5.67
C GLY A 346 0.34 -1.96 5.71
N ASP A 347 1.05 -0.88 6.01
CA ASP A 347 2.50 -0.87 5.94
C ASP A 347 3.07 -1.68 7.12
N SER A 348 3.69 -2.82 6.83
CA SER A 348 4.48 -3.60 7.79
C SER A 348 5.61 -2.77 8.40
N GLY A 349 6.00 -1.69 7.73
CA GLY A 349 7.12 -0.84 8.11
C GLY A 349 8.46 -1.58 8.04
N LEU A 350 8.57 -2.71 7.33
CA LEU A 350 9.82 -3.49 7.31
C LEU A 350 10.64 -3.34 6.03
N THR A 351 10.04 -2.85 4.94
CA THR A 351 10.72 -2.83 3.64
C THR A 351 11.64 -1.61 3.53
N PRO A 352 12.96 -1.80 3.32
CA PRO A 352 13.94 -0.72 3.28
C PRO A 352 14.10 -0.14 1.87
N TYR A 353 13.13 -0.37 0.99
CA TYR A 353 13.22 -0.09 -0.44
C TYR A 353 12.15 0.88 -0.91
N ILE A 354 12.41 1.54 -2.03
CA ILE A 354 11.44 2.34 -2.77
C ILE A 354 11.16 1.64 -4.09
N SER A 355 9.91 1.22 -4.31
CA SER A 355 9.49 0.68 -5.61
C SER A 355 9.60 1.73 -6.72
N ALA A 356 10.11 1.33 -7.87
CA ALA A 356 10.17 2.10 -9.10
C ALA A 356 9.98 1.16 -10.29
N SER A 357 9.90 1.71 -11.50
CA SER A 357 9.76 0.91 -12.72
C SER A 357 10.73 1.38 -13.79
N VAL A 358 11.22 0.45 -14.61
CA VAL A 358 11.99 0.75 -15.82
C VAL A 358 11.07 1.08 -17.01
N ASP A 359 9.77 0.76 -16.92
CA ASP A 359 8.75 1.19 -17.90
C ASP A 359 8.00 2.42 -17.41
N SER A 360 8.27 3.53 -18.07
CA SER A 360 7.55 4.78 -17.86
C SER A 360 6.02 4.69 -17.99
N ARG A 361 5.51 3.75 -18.79
CA ARG A 361 4.06 3.60 -19.05
C ARG A 361 3.37 2.99 -17.85
N GLU A 362 3.94 1.92 -17.32
CA GLU A 362 3.46 1.28 -16.08
C GLU A 362 3.60 2.24 -14.89
N ALA A 363 4.75 2.93 -14.78
CA ALA A 363 4.95 3.93 -13.74
C ALA A 363 3.90 5.07 -13.79
N ALA A 364 3.55 5.53 -14.99
CA ALA A 364 2.53 6.56 -15.17
C ALA A 364 1.14 6.06 -14.75
N ASP A 365 0.82 4.78 -14.92
CA ASP A 365 -0.47 4.21 -14.49
C ASP A 365 -0.63 4.18 -12.96
N TYR A 366 0.46 4.11 -12.19
CA TYR A 366 0.41 4.16 -10.73
C TYR A 366 0.16 5.56 -10.14
N GLY A 367 0.34 6.63 -10.93
CA GLY A 367 0.33 8.02 -10.45
C GLY A 367 -0.70 8.91 -11.13
N LYS A 368 -1.60 9.51 -10.35
CA LYS A 368 -2.67 10.39 -10.86
C LYS A 368 -2.22 11.83 -11.13
N GLU A 369 -1.19 12.32 -10.44
CA GLU A 369 -0.80 13.74 -10.50
C GLU A 369 0.49 14.00 -11.29
N GLY A 370 1.26 12.96 -11.61
CA GLY A 370 2.47 13.12 -12.40
C GLY A 370 3.38 11.90 -12.40
N LEU A 371 4.55 12.10 -12.99
CA LEU A 371 5.62 11.11 -13.09
C LEU A 371 6.94 11.71 -12.60
N ILE A 372 7.67 10.99 -11.75
CA ILE A 372 9.06 11.29 -11.40
C ILE A 372 9.97 10.48 -12.33
N VAL A 373 10.94 11.16 -12.95
CA VAL A 373 12.05 10.55 -13.69
C VAL A 373 13.31 10.63 -12.84
N MET A 374 13.90 9.48 -12.59
CA MET A 374 15.06 9.32 -11.73
C MET A 374 16.19 8.67 -12.54
N ASP A 375 17.41 9.18 -12.43
CA ASP A 375 18.59 8.49 -12.96
C ASP A 375 19.48 8.10 -11.78
N VAL A 376 19.57 6.79 -11.54
CA VAL A 376 20.09 6.16 -10.33
C VAL A 376 21.25 5.22 -10.69
N PRO A 377 22.33 5.12 -9.89
CA PRO A 377 23.40 4.14 -10.14
C PRO A 377 22.86 2.72 -10.07
N LEU A 378 23.33 1.81 -10.95
CA LEU A 378 22.86 0.43 -10.95
C LEU A 378 23.20 -0.28 -9.64
N SER A 379 24.25 0.15 -8.93
CA SER A 379 24.58 -0.33 -7.58
C SER A 379 23.47 -0.13 -6.55
N GLU A 380 22.68 0.94 -6.70
CA GLU A 380 21.59 1.34 -5.79
C GLU A 380 20.24 0.74 -6.17
N VAL A 381 20.16 0.03 -7.30
CA VAL A 381 18.94 -0.63 -7.79
C VAL A 381 18.99 -2.12 -7.46
N GLU A 382 17.95 -2.65 -6.83
CA GLU A 382 17.71 -4.08 -6.64
C GLU A 382 16.67 -4.54 -7.66
N ASP A 383 17.03 -5.57 -8.43
CA ASP A 383 16.12 -6.29 -9.30
C ASP A 383 16.34 -7.79 -9.06
N PHE A 384 15.26 -8.56 -9.11
CA PHE A 384 15.29 -10.01 -8.92
C PHE A 384 14.60 -10.76 -10.05
N ARG A 385 14.12 -10.06 -11.09
CA ARG A 385 13.48 -10.66 -12.27
C ARG A 385 14.23 -10.25 -13.53
N THR A 386 14.58 -11.20 -14.37
CA THR A 386 15.21 -10.92 -15.68
C THR A 386 14.28 -10.20 -16.66
N ASP A 387 12.98 -10.23 -16.39
CA ASP A 387 11.90 -9.62 -17.16
C ASP A 387 11.11 -8.58 -16.33
N GLY A 388 11.63 -8.23 -15.14
CA GLY A 388 10.97 -7.33 -14.22
C GLY A 388 10.88 -5.92 -14.78
N ILE A 389 9.66 -5.41 -14.86
CA ILE A 389 9.44 -4.00 -15.16
C ILE A 389 9.53 -3.16 -13.88
N GLU A 390 9.21 -3.74 -12.73
CA GLU A 390 9.37 -3.13 -11.42
C GLU A 390 10.72 -3.49 -10.79
N VAL A 391 11.38 -2.48 -10.25
CA VAL A 391 12.64 -2.56 -9.53
C VAL A 391 12.53 -1.85 -8.18
N ASN A 392 13.50 -2.09 -7.30
CA ASN A 392 13.56 -1.48 -5.98
C ASN A 392 14.80 -0.59 -5.87
N ILE A 393 14.66 0.61 -5.30
CA ILE A 393 15.79 1.49 -4.98
C ILE A 393 16.15 1.29 -3.51
N LYS A 394 17.44 1.14 -3.21
CA LYS A 394 17.96 0.95 -1.84
C LYS A 394 17.75 2.21 -0.99
N GLY A 395 17.12 2.04 0.17
CA GLY A 395 16.99 3.08 1.17
C GLY A 395 16.18 4.27 0.70
N ALA A 396 16.47 5.45 1.26
CA ALA A 396 15.83 6.69 0.85
C ALA A 396 16.47 7.25 -0.42
N LEU A 397 15.64 7.82 -1.31
CA LEU A 397 16.11 8.40 -2.55
C LEU A 397 16.80 9.75 -2.27
N ASP A 398 18.06 9.86 -2.70
CA ASP A 398 18.74 11.15 -2.71
C ASP A 398 18.15 12.05 -3.81
N LYS A 399 17.84 13.29 -3.43
CA LYS A 399 17.30 14.33 -4.34
C LYS A 399 18.16 14.51 -5.59
N LYS A 400 19.47 14.24 -5.52
CA LYS A 400 20.38 14.33 -6.68
C LYS A 400 20.07 13.32 -7.80
N TYR A 401 19.35 12.24 -7.50
CA TYR A 401 18.98 11.24 -8.49
C TYR A 401 17.69 11.59 -9.21
N ILE A 402 16.89 12.54 -8.70
CA ILE A 402 15.71 13.02 -9.40
C ILE A 402 16.15 13.93 -10.54
N THR A 403 15.86 13.53 -11.78
CA THR A 403 16.25 14.26 -12.99
C THR A 403 15.14 15.20 -13.45
N ALA A 404 13.91 14.70 -13.45
CA ALA A 404 12.76 15.49 -13.87
C ALA A 404 11.49 15.09 -13.13
N ILE A 405 10.57 16.04 -13.05
CA ILE A 405 9.19 15.81 -12.63
C ILE A 405 8.30 16.25 -13.80
N LEU A 406 7.37 15.37 -14.19
CA LEU A 406 6.39 15.62 -15.24
C LEU A 406 5.01 15.73 -14.59
N PRO A 407 4.55 16.95 -14.25
CA PRO A 407 3.20 17.18 -13.78
C PRO A 407 2.16 16.72 -14.79
N ARG A 408 1.15 15.97 -14.36
CA ARG A 408 0.01 15.59 -15.21
C ARG A 408 -1.01 16.73 -15.20
N LYS A 409 -1.48 17.13 -16.38
CA LYS A 409 -2.66 18.00 -16.51
C LYS A 409 -3.89 17.24 -16.01
N ARG A 410 -4.68 17.87 -15.14
CA ARG A 410 -6.00 17.37 -14.74
C ARG A 410 -7.00 17.54 -15.89
N ARG A 411 -6.85 16.76 -16.96
CA ARG A 411 -7.89 16.54 -17.98
C ARG A 411 -8.44 15.12 -17.79
N LYS A 412 -9.63 14.84 -18.34
CA LYS A 412 -10.10 13.45 -18.46
C LYS A 412 -8.96 12.62 -19.06
N ALA A 413 -8.68 11.46 -18.48
CA ALA A 413 -7.65 10.57 -18.98
C ALA A 413 -7.85 10.39 -20.48
N GLU A 414 -6.77 10.43 -21.26
CA GLU A 414 -6.86 10.04 -22.66
C GLU A 414 -7.25 8.55 -22.69
N ASP A 415 -8.48 8.26 -23.08
CA ASP A 415 -9.01 6.89 -23.13
C ASP A 415 -8.24 6.02 -24.16
N ASP A 416 -7.57 6.67 -25.12
CA ASP A 416 -6.68 6.03 -26.08
C ASP A 416 -5.28 5.79 -25.47
N LYS A 417 -5.04 4.54 -25.09
CA LYS A 417 -3.76 4.05 -24.56
C LYS A 417 -2.57 4.28 -25.50
N GLU A 418 -2.76 4.17 -26.81
CA GLU A 418 -1.66 4.34 -27.77
C GLU A 418 -1.23 5.81 -27.83
N LYS A 419 -2.19 6.73 -27.90
CA LYS A 419 -1.94 8.16 -27.88
C LYS A 419 -1.30 8.61 -26.57
N ARG A 420 -1.75 8.08 -25.43
CA ARG A 420 -1.13 8.32 -24.12
C ARG A 420 0.33 7.85 -24.09
N ASN A 421 0.62 6.67 -24.61
CA ASN A 421 1.99 6.15 -24.69
C ASN A 421 2.89 7.01 -25.58
N GLN A 422 2.36 7.55 -26.68
CA GLN A 422 3.09 8.48 -27.54
C GLN A 422 3.38 9.81 -26.81
N GLN A 423 2.42 10.34 -26.05
CA GLN A 423 2.60 11.55 -25.24
C GLN A 423 3.70 11.38 -24.18
N ILE A 424 3.66 10.27 -23.44
CA ILE A 424 4.71 9.91 -22.46
C ILE A 424 6.08 9.84 -23.16
N HIS A 425 6.16 9.16 -24.31
CA HIS A 425 7.42 9.03 -25.05
C HIS A 425 7.97 10.39 -25.50
N GLN A 426 7.13 11.28 -26.03
CA GLN A 426 7.54 12.63 -26.44
C GLN A 426 8.03 13.47 -25.26
N ALA A 427 7.34 13.39 -24.13
CA ALA A 427 7.74 14.09 -22.91
C ALA A 427 9.11 13.61 -22.41
N LEU A 428 9.32 12.30 -22.38
CA LEU A 428 10.60 11.72 -21.97
C LEU A 428 11.73 12.02 -22.96
N GLN A 429 11.44 12.05 -24.26
CA GLN A 429 12.43 12.48 -25.26
C GLN A 429 12.88 13.92 -24.99
N LYS A 430 11.96 14.83 -24.66
CA LYS A 430 12.33 16.22 -24.30
C LYS A 430 13.15 16.31 -23.03
N VAL A 431 12.90 15.44 -22.05
CA VAL A 431 13.75 15.31 -20.86
C VAL A 431 15.16 14.83 -21.25
N CYS A 432 15.29 13.82 -22.11
CA CYS A 432 16.58 13.35 -22.61
C CYS A 432 17.36 14.45 -23.36
N GLU A 433 16.70 15.20 -24.24
CA GLU A 433 17.31 16.31 -24.98
C GLU A 433 17.77 17.45 -24.06
N SER A 434 17.13 17.58 -22.90
CA SER A 434 17.38 18.64 -21.92
C SER A 434 18.50 18.31 -20.94
N VAL A 435 18.90 17.06 -20.81
CA VAL A 435 19.83 16.62 -19.76
C VAL A 435 20.86 15.64 -20.33
N ASP A 436 22.13 16.04 -20.30
CA ASP A 436 23.25 15.19 -20.71
C ASP A 436 23.69 14.29 -19.54
N ILE A 437 23.18 13.07 -19.50
CA ILE A 437 23.50 12.06 -18.48
C ILE A 437 24.02 10.78 -19.15
N PRO A 438 25.11 10.19 -18.65
CA PRO A 438 25.60 8.90 -19.14
C PRO A 438 24.65 7.78 -18.68
N LEU A 439 23.62 7.49 -19.48
CA LEU A 439 22.67 6.41 -19.26
C LEU A 439 23.12 5.11 -19.93
N TYR A 440 22.85 3.97 -19.29
CA TYR A 440 22.86 2.68 -19.99
C TYR A 440 21.85 2.71 -21.14
N ASP A 441 22.29 2.22 -22.30
CA ASP A 441 21.38 1.78 -23.35
C ASP A 441 20.67 0.50 -22.90
N ASP A 442 19.48 0.25 -23.46
CA ASP A 442 18.57 -0.82 -23.00
C ASP A 442 19.23 -2.21 -23.02
N GLU A 443 20.03 -2.51 -24.05
CA GLU A 443 20.69 -3.81 -24.18
C GLU A 443 21.80 -3.99 -23.13
N THR A 444 22.66 -2.98 -22.96
CA THR A 444 23.71 -3.02 -21.94
C THR A 444 23.13 -3.03 -20.52
N MET A 445 22.07 -2.25 -20.28
CA MET A 445 21.35 -2.25 -18.99
C MET A 445 20.89 -3.66 -18.64
N ARG A 446 20.22 -4.34 -19.57
CA ARG A 446 19.72 -5.71 -19.35
C ARG A 446 20.86 -6.68 -19.05
N LEU A 447 21.97 -6.61 -19.79
CA LEU A 447 23.12 -7.49 -19.56
C LEU A 447 23.77 -7.27 -18.19
N GLU A 448 23.91 -6.02 -17.75
CA GLU A 448 24.46 -5.72 -16.42
C GLU A 448 23.49 -6.13 -15.30
N CYS A 449 22.18 -5.98 -15.50
CA CYS A 449 21.16 -6.50 -14.57
C CYS A 449 21.21 -8.04 -14.46
N GLU A 450 21.32 -8.75 -15.59
CA GLU A 450 21.45 -10.22 -15.60
C GLU A 450 22.72 -10.69 -14.86
N LYS A 451 23.84 -9.99 -15.09
CA LYS A 451 25.10 -10.27 -14.40
C LYS A 451 24.98 -10.05 -12.90
N LYS A 452 24.41 -8.92 -12.49
CA LYS A 452 24.17 -8.59 -11.08
C LYS A 452 23.26 -9.63 -10.42
N LEU A 453 22.18 -10.03 -11.09
CA LEU A 453 21.26 -11.05 -10.58
C LEU A 453 21.96 -12.41 -10.35
N ALA A 454 22.88 -12.78 -11.24
CA ALA A 454 23.66 -14.00 -11.07
C ALA A 454 24.62 -13.91 -9.87
N GLU A 455 25.30 -12.77 -9.70
CA GLU A 455 26.17 -12.49 -8.54
C GLU A 455 25.37 -12.51 -7.23
N ASP A 456 24.21 -11.87 -7.22
CA ASP A 456 23.32 -11.82 -6.06
C ASP A 456 22.73 -13.18 -5.71
N THR A 457 22.44 -14.03 -6.70
CA THR A 457 21.90 -15.38 -6.46
C THR A 457 22.88 -16.27 -5.72
N GLU A 458 24.18 -16.17 -6.03
CA GLU A 458 25.21 -16.93 -5.31
C GLU A 458 25.43 -16.37 -3.89
N SER A 459 25.42 -15.03 -3.75
CA SER A 459 25.49 -14.36 -2.46
C SER A 459 24.30 -14.71 -1.56
N ASP A 460 23.10 -14.73 -2.11
CA ASP A 460 21.85 -15.07 -1.42
C ASP A 460 21.91 -16.45 -0.78
N LYS A 461 22.49 -17.43 -1.48
CA LYS A 461 22.61 -18.80 -0.96
C LYS A 461 23.51 -18.84 0.28
N HIS A 462 24.67 -18.19 0.21
CA HIS A 462 25.61 -18.13 1.33
C HIS A 462 25.05 -17.34 2.51
N GLN A 463 24.30 -16.27 2.24
CA GLN A 463 23.69 -15.46 3.29
C GLN A 463 22.50 -16.18 3.94
N TRP A 464 21.68 -16.88 3.15
CA TRP A 464 20.58 -17.70 3.63
C TRP A 464 21.04 -18.76 4.65
N GLU A 465 22.17 -19.44 4.40
CA GLU A 465 22.72 -20.45 5.34
C GLU A 465 22.99 -19.85 6.73
N LYS A 466 23.40 -18.58 6.81
CA LYS A 466 23.60 -17.88 8.09
C LYS A 466 22.29 -17.40 8.70
N ASP A 467 21.42 -16.80 7.87
CA ASP A 467 20.16 -16.22 8.31
C ASP A 467 19.22 -17.31 8.84
N VAL A 468 19.12 -18.46 8.16
CA VAL A 468 18.24 -19.55 8.56
C VAL A 468 18.61 -20.12 9.93
N ASP A 469 19.89 -20.22 10.24
CA ASP A 469 20.35 -20.68 11.54
C ASP A 469 20.04 -19.66 12.63
N ALA A 470 20.23 -18.36 12.36
CA ALA A 470 19.84 -17.30 13.29
C ALA A 470 18.32 -17.29 13.56
N VAL A 471 17.49 -17.45 12.52
CA VAL A 471 16.03 -17.57 12.64
C VAL A 471 15.66 -18.80 13.48
N ARG A 472 16.25 -19.97 13.20
CA ARG A 472 16.02 -21.19 13.98
C ARG A 472 16.35 -21.01 15.46
N GLN A 473 17.49 -20.39 15.77
CA GLN A 473 17.90 -20.11 17.16
C GLN A 473 16.89 -19.19 17.86
N LYS A 474 16.45 -18.12 17.19
CA LYS A 474 15.45 -17.19 17.74
C LYS A 474 14.10 -17.85 17.94
N ARG A 475 13.57 -18.54 16.93
CA ARG A 475 12.28 -19.25 16.98
C ARG A 475 12.27 -20.32 18.07
N ALA A 476 13.33 -21.12 18.15
CA ALA A 476 13.49 -22.12 19.20
C ALA A 476 13.51 -21.48 20.60
N SER A 477 14.26 -20.40 20.78
CA SER A 477 14.27 -19.63 22.04
C SER A 477 12.90 -19.02 22.37
N GLY A 478 12.15 -18.58 21.35
CA GLY A 478 10.78 -18.10 21.46
C GLY A 478 9.83 -19.17 21.98
N LEU A 479 9.88 -20.37 21.39
CA LEU A 479 9.09 -21.52 21.83
C LEU A 479 9.39 -21.91 23.29
N VAL A 480 10.65 -21.94 23.71
CA VAL A 480 10.99 -22.24 25.12
C VAL A 480 10.35 -21.23 26.09
N LYS A 481 10.27 -19.95 25.69
CA LYS A 481 9.59 -18.90 26.50
C LYS A 481 8.08 -19.02 26.45
N GLU A 482 7.52 -19.42 25.31
CA GLU A 482 6.07 -19.57 25.13
C GLU A 482 5.52 -20.80 25.85
N PHE A 483 6.32 -21.86 25.99
CA PHE A 483 5.95 -23.13 26.60
C PHE A 483 6.75 -23.43 27.89
N PRO A 484 6.72 -22.55 28.91
CA PRO A 484 7.56 -22.69 30.10
C PRO A 484 7.22 -23.93 30.95
N GLU A 485 5.99 -24.44 30.85
CA GLU A 485 5.55 -25.65 31.56
C GLU A 485 6.27 -26.93 31.11
N VAL A 486 6.82 -26.94 29.89
CA VAL A 486 7.54 -28.07 29.31
C VAL A 486 8.97 -28.18 29.88
N LYS A 487 9.52 -27.08 30.43
CA LYS A 487 10.86 -27.02 31.05
C LYS A 487 11.99 -27.54 30.15
N ILE A 488 11.98 -27.12 28.88
CA ILE A 488 13.06 -27.44 27.93
C ILE A 488 14.34 -26.72 28.36
N ASP A 489 15.43 -27.47 28.55
CA ASP A 489 16.77 -26.91 28.63
C ASP A 489 17.28 -26.64 27.20
N PHE A 490 17.46 -25.36 26.87
CA PHE A 490 17.88 -24.95 25.54
C PHE A 490 19.28 -25.44 25.17
N GLN A 491 20.19 -25.56 26.14
CA GLN A 491 21.55 -26.06 25.88
C GLN A 491 21.55 -27.56 25.60
N GLU A 492 20.72 -28.31 26.33
CA GLU A 492 20.53 -29.75 26.08
C GLU A 492 19.87 -29.98 24.71
N ALA A 493 18.81 -29.22 24.39
CA ALA A 493 18.15 -29.31 23.09
C ALA A 493 19.11 -28.97 21.93
N GLN A 494 20.00 -28.00 22.12
CA GLN A 494 21.03 -27.67 21.13
C GLN A 494 22.03 -28.81 20.94
N GLN A 495 22.51 -29.41 22.03
CA GLN A 495 23.42 -30.55 21.97
C GLN A 495 22.77 -31.76 21.28
N ASP A 496 21.55 -32.10 21.67
CA ASP A 496 20.79 -33.19 21.05
C ASP A 496 20.54 -32.96 19.55
N SER A 497 20.27 -31.71 19.14
CA SER A 497 20.04 -31.39 17.73
C SER A 497 21.26 -31.71 16.86
N ILE A 498 22.47 -31.47 17.38
CA ILE A 498 23.74 -31.82 16.73
C ILE A 498 23.91 -33.33 16.64
N GLU A 499 23.62 -34.05 17.72
CA GLU A 499 23.73 -35.52 17.77
C GLU A 499 22.74 -36.21 16.81
N GLN A 500 21.52 -35.67 16.71
CA GLN A 500 20.46 -36.19 15.86
C GLN A 500 20.54 -35.68 14.42
N LYS A 501 21.45 -34.73 14.12
CA LYS A 501 21.58 -34.08 12.81
C LYS A 501 20.28 -33.44 12.32
N ILE A 502 19.56 -32.80 13.23
CA ILE A 502 18.37 -31.99 12.95
C ILE A 502 18.63 -30.56 13.43
N ASP A 503 17.86 -29.59 12.92
CA ASP A 503 17.99 -28.23 13.41
C ASP A 503 17.38 -28.05 14.81
N VAL A 504 17.90 -27.08 15.56
CA VAL A 504 17.49 -26.82 16.96
C VAL A 504 16.00 -26.48 17.08
N TYR A 505 15.43 -25.80 16.08
CA TYR A 505 14.03 -25.39 16.11
C TYR A 505 13.11 -26.58 15.92
N THR A 506 13.42 -27.46 14.97
CA THR A 506 12.72 -28.74 14.79
C THR A 506 12.84 -29.59 16.06
N LYS A 507 14.02 -29.67 16.66
CA LYS A 507 14.24 -30.41 17.93
C LYS A 507 13.37 -29.88 19.07
N VAL A 508 13.40 -28.56 19.33
CA VAL A 508 12.57 -27.94 20.39
C VAL A 508 11.08 -28.22 20.14
N LYS A 509 10.60 -28.09 18.89
CA LYS A 509 9.20 -28.43 18.57
C LYS A 509 8.86 -29.89 18.88
N MET A 510 9.75 -30.82 18.55
CA MET A 510 9.56 -32.25 18.82
C MET A 510 9.54 -32.53 20.33
N ASP A 511 10.39 -31.86 21.12
CA ASP A 511 10.42 -32.01 22.57
C ASP A 511 9.14 -31.49 23.24
N ILE A 512 8.63 -30.33 22.81
CA ILE A 512 7.32 -29.81 23.25
C ILE A 512 6.21 -30.81 22.92
N PHE A 513 6.19 -31.29 21.68
CA PHE A 513 5.23 -32.27 21.22
C PHE A 513 5.27 -33.55 22.06
N ASP A 514 6.45 -34.11 22.28
CA ASP A 514 6.63 -35.37 23.01
C ASP A 514 6.22 -35.24 24.48
N GLN A 515 6.49 -34.08 25.11
CA GLN A 515 6.03 -33.80 26.46
C GLN A 515 4.50 -33.72 26.55
N TYR A 516 3.85 -33.03 25.61
CA TYR A 516 2.39 -32.99 25.59
C TYR A 516 1.76 -34.32 25.24
N LYS A 517 2.36 -35.10 24.34
CA LYS A 517 1.93 -36.48 24.08
C LYS A 517 1.98 -37.31 25.36
N ALA A 518 3.08 -37.23 26.11
CA ALA A 518 3.22 -37.94 27.39
C ALA A 518 2.21 -37.47 28.44
N ASN A 519 1.82 -36.18 28.44
CA ASN A 519 0.77 -35.67 29.32
C ASN A 519 -0.62 -36.16 28.90
N LEU A 520 -0.96 -36.14 27.60
CA LEU A 520 -2.22 -36.69 27.07
C LEU A 520 -2.40 -38.16 27.49
N GLU A 521 -1.35 -38.96 27.38
CA GLU A 521 -1.37 -40.38 27.77
C GLU A 521 -1.63 -40.58 29.27
N LYS A 522 -1.33 -39.58 30.12
CA LYS A 522 -1.63 -39.61 31.57
C LYS A 522 -3.06 -39.18 31.89
N ILE A 523 -3.63 -38.24 31.14
CA ILE A 523 -4.96 -37.62 31.35
C ILE A 523 -6.10 -38.51 30.79
N GLY A 524 -5.79 -39.56 30.02
CA GLY A 524 -6.81 -40.31 29.27
C GLY A 524 -6.66 -41.82 29.32
N ARG A 525 -7.74 -42.53 29.69
CA ARG A 525 -7.93 -43.96 29.38
C ARG A 525 -7.81 -44.19 27.86
N LYS A 526 -6.65 -44.63 27.37
CA LYS A 526 -6.39 -45.22 26.04
C LYS A 526 -6.66 -44.37 24.78
N ARG A 527 -6.69 -43.04 24.83
CA ARG A 527 -6.78 -42.21 23.60
C ARG A 527 -5.38 -41.77 23.17
N LYS A 528 -5.01 -42.06 21.92
CA LYS A 528 -3.73 -41.68 21.34
C LYS A 528 -3.82 -40.25 20.81
N ILE A 529 -2.68 -39.55 20.73
CA ILE A 529 -2.62 -38.22 20.11
C ILE A 529 -3.14 -38.24 18.66
N ASP A 530 -2.98 -39.37 17.95
CA ASP A 530 -3.45 -39.62 16.58
C ASP A 530 -4.99 -39.69 16.45
N ASP A 531 -5.70 -39.81 17.58
CA ASP A 531 -7.16 -39.81 17.66
C ASP A 531 -7.73 -38.39 17.78
N HIS A 532 -6.86 -37.38 17.95
CA HIS A 532 -7.25 -35.99 18.11
C HIS A 532 -7.02 -35.20 16.82
N GLU A 533 -8.07 -34.52 16.38
CA GLU A 533 -8.05 -33.60 15.25
C GLU A 533 -8.29 -32.17 15.75
N PHE A 534 -7.67 -31.21 15.09
CA PHE A 534 -7.92 -29.79 15.30
C PHE A 534 -8.40 -29.15 14.00
N LYS A 535 -9.28 -28.15 14.13
CA LYS A 535 -9.71 -27.34 12.99
C LYS A 535 -8.57 -26.38 12.65
N SER A 536 -8.00 -26.53 11.45
CA SER A 536 -7.01 -25.61 10.91
C SER A 536 -7.66 -24.31 10.45
N ASP A 537 -6.84 -23.31 10.11
CA ASP A 537 -7.31 -21.99 9.66
C ASP A 537 -8.13 -22.07 8.35
N TYR A 538 -7.98 -23.14 7.58
CA TYR A 538 -8.75 -23.45 6.37
C TYR A 538 -9.97 -24.35 6.63
N GLU A 539 -10.44 -24.41 7.87
CA GLU A 539 -11.56 -25.23 8.32
C GLU A 539 -11.42 -26.76 8.16
N GLU A 540 -10.29 -27.24 7.64
CA GLU A 540 -9.97 -28.67 7.58
C GLU A 540 -9.57 -29.22 8.94
N TYR A 541 -10.04 -30.43 9.27
CA TYR A 541 -9.59 -31.19 10.43
C TYR A 541 -8.24 -31.84 10.15
N LYS A 542 -7.21 -31.43 10.88
CA LYS A 542 -5.84 -31.96 10.77
C LYS A 542 -5.45 -32.74 12.01
N LYS A 543 -4.65 -33.78 11.83
CA LYS A 543 -4.06 -34.58 12.91
C LYS A 543 -2.73 -34.00 13.35
N PHE A 544 -2.40 -34.24 14.61
CA PHE A 544 -1.10 -33.89 15.18
C PHE A 544 -0.04 -34.89 14.71
N ASP A 545 0.83 -34.47 13.80
CA ASP A 545 1.96 -35.25 13.29
C ASP A 545 3.27 -34.68 13.86
N ARG A 546 4.03 -35.53 14.56
CA ARG A 546 5.29 -35.16 15.20
C ARG A 546 6.31 -34.62 14.19
N GLU A 547 6.36 -35.17 12.99
CA GLU A 547 7.35 -34.80 11.96
C GLU A 547 6.96 -33.54 11.19
N LYS A 548 5.68 -33.17 11.23
CA LYS A 548 5.12 -32.00 10.52
C LYS A 548 4.60 -30.93 11.47
N ILE A 549 5.03 -30.97 12.73
CA ILE A 549 4.51 -30.09 13.75
C ILE A 549 4.89 -28.62 13.49
N THR A 550 3.89 -27.75 13.57
CA THR A 550 4.05 -26.29 13.45
C THR A 550 3.79 -25.60 14.78
N ASP A 551 4.18 -24.34 14.91
CA ASP A 551 3.95 -23.55 16.13
C ASP A 551 2.46 -23.44 16.46
N THR A 552 1.61 -23.19 15.45
CA THR A 552 0.15 -23.19 15.60
C THR A 552 -0.36 -24.53 16.12
N MET A 553 0.17 -25.65 15.62
CA MET A 553 -0.21 -26.97 16.12
C MET A 553 0.21 -27.17 17.57
N LEU A 554 1.39 -26.70 17.99
CA LEU A 554 1.82 -26.76 19.39
C LEU A 554 0.89 -25.95 20.31
N ILE A 555 0.47 -24.76 19.90
CA ILE A 555 -0.49 -23.93 20.63
C ILE A 555 -1.83 -24.67 20.77
N LYS A 556 -2.35 -25.25 19.67
CA LYS A 556 -3.60 -26.03 19.70
C LYS A 556 -3.48 -27.29 20.57
N LEU A 557 -2.31 -27.92 20.60
CA LEU A 557 -2.03 -29.08 21.46
C LEU A 557 -2.03 -28.69 22.93
N ARG A 558 -1.42 -27.54 23.29
CA ARG A 558 -1.50 -26.96 24.65
C ARG A 558 -2.93 -26.67 25.07
N GLU A 559 -3.72 -26.01 24.22
CA GLU A 559 -5.15 -25.73 24.48
C GLU A 559 -5.96 -27.03 24.67
N LEU A 560 -5.63 -28.09 23.95
CA LEU A 560 -6.28 -29.39 24.11
C LEU A 560 -5.94 -30.02 25.47
N ILE A 561 -4.65 -30.06 25.83
CA ILE A 561 -4.17 -30.56 27.12
C ILE A 561 -4.87 -29.85 28.27
N GLN A 562 -4.82 -28.53 28.31
CA GLN A 562 -5.39 -27.73 29.40
C GLN A 562 -6.90 -27.96 29.55
N ARG A 563 -7.62 -28.12 28.43
CA ARG A 563 -9.06 -28.45 28.45
C ARG A 563 -9.33 -29.84 29.03
N LEU A 564 -8.47 -30.82 28.74
CA LEU A 564 -8.63 -32.19 29.24
C LEU A 564 -8.24 -32.29 30.71
N GLU A 565 -7.15 -31.65 31.15
CA GLU A 565 -6.75 -31.57 32.55
C GLU A 565 -7.87 -30.94 33.39
N LYS A 566 -8.43 -29.81 32.93
CA LYS A 566 -9.56 -29.16 33.61
C LYS A 566 -10.78 -30.07 33.72
N ARG A 567 -11.11 -30.82 32.66
CA ARG A 567 -12.22 -31.79 32.70
C ARG A 567 -11.95 -32.92 33.68
N GLU A 568 -10.74 -33.45 33.74
CA GLU A 568 -10.39 -34.48 34.74
C GLU A 568 -10.46 -33.93 36.16
N GLU A 569 -9.98 -32.70 36.41
CA GLU A 569 -10.11 -32.05 37.71
C GLU A 569 -11.58 -31.81 38.11
N GLU A 570 -12.44 -31.43 37.16
CA GLU A 570 -13.88 -31.28 37.38
C GLU A 570 -14.56 -32.62 37.69
N ILE A 571 -14.17 -33.70 37.02
CA ILE A 571 -14.68 -35.06 37.26
C ILE A 571 -14.20 -35.61 38.62
N ASN A 572 -12.97 -35.28 39.02
CA ASN A 572 -12.35 -35.76 40.25
C ASN A 572 -12.60 -34.83 41.47
N LYS A 573 -13.33 -33.72 41.30
CA LYS A 573 -13.80 -32.89 42.41
C LYS A 573 -15.00 -33.58 43.10
N PRO A 574 -14.91 -33.90 44.40
CA PRO A 574 -15.93 -34.67 45.13
C PRO A 574 -17.25 -33.91 45.35
#